data_AF-A0A959RHX5-F1
#
_entry.id   AF-A0A959RHX5-F1
#
_cell.length_a   1.000
_cell.length_b   1.000
_cell.length_c   1.000
_cell.angle_alpha   90.00
_cell.angle_beta   90.00
_cell.angle_gamma   90.00
#
_symmetry.space_group_name_H-M   'P 1'
#
loop_
_entity.id
_entity.type
_entity.pdbx_description
1 polymer ?
#
loop_
_entity_poly.entity_id
_entity_poly.type
_entity_poly.pdbx_seq_one_letter_code
_entity_poly.pdbx_strand_id
1 'polypeptide(L)' 'LSVLEEMKTIARYQSYVPFETLLRWATLNGAEALGYEAEIGSLETGKTPGLNLLNLKPDWKLEATTEVRRVG' A
#
# COMPACT_ATOMS: atom_id res chain seq x y z
N LEU A 1 -13.79 3.38 5.37
CA LEU A 1 -13.06 2.26 4.73
C LEU A 1 -11.57 2.57 4.78
N SER A 2 -10.72 1.63 5.16
CA SER A 2 -9.26 1.83 5.28
C SER A 2 -8.54 0.79 4.43
N VAL A 3 -7.76 1.23 3.44
CA VAL A 3 -6.99 0.33 2.56
C VAL A 3 -6.02 -0.55 3.36
N LEU A 4 -5.42 -0.04 4.44
CA LEU A 4 -4.54 -0.82 5.31
C LEU A 4 -5.29 -1.97 6.00
N GLU A 5 -6.53 -1.75 6.46
CA GLU A 5 -7.32 -2.80 7.11
C GLU A 5 -7.74 -3.91 6.13
N GLU A 6 -7.98 -3.54 4.87
CA GLU A 6 -8.21 -4.51 3.80
C GLU A 6 -6.95 -5.32 3.50
N MET A 7 -5.79 -4.67 3.38
CA MET A 7 -4.50 -5.35 3.20
C MET A 7 -4.22 -6.32 4.35
N LYS A 8 -4.45 -5.93 5.60
CA LYS A 8 -4.33 -6.83 6.78
C LYS A 8 -5.28 -8.01 6.69
N THR A 9 -6.52 -7.78 6.25
CA THR A 9 -7.53 -8.83 6.09
C THR A 9 -7.09 -9.84 5.03
N ILE A 10 -6.60 -9.38 3.88
CA ILE A 10 -6.09 -10.25 2.83
C ILE A 10 -4.84 -11.00 3.32
N ALA A 11 -3.86 -10.33 3.94
CA ALA A 11 -2.67 -10.98 4.48
C ALA A 11 -3.00 -12.07 5.51
N ARG A 12 -4.08 -11.89 6.30
CA ARG A 12 -4.53 -12.87 7.29
C ARG A 12 -5.18 -14.10 6.66
N TYR A 13 -6.10 -13.91 5.71
CA TYR A 13 -6.92 -15.00 5.18
C TYR A 13 -6.36 -15.60 3.88
N GLN A 14 -5.56 -14.84 3.13
CA GLN A 14 -4.92 -15.20 1.88
C GLN A 14 -3.39 -15.03 2.02
N SER A 15 -2.82 -15.68 3.04
CA SER A 15 -1.40 -15.51 3.43
C SER A 15 -0.38 -15.92 2.37
N TYR A 16 -0.82 -16.55 1.29
CA TYR A 16 0.01 -16.86 0.11
C TYR A 16 0.23 -15.63 -0.79
N VAL A 17 -0.53 -14.54 -0.61
CA VAL A 17 -0.36 -13.30 -1.39
C VAL A 17 0.84 -12.51 -0.81
N PRO A 18 1.89 -12.24 -1.59
CA PRO A 18 3.06 -11.50 -1.11
C PRO A 18 2.72 -10.06 -0.75
N PHE A 19 3.46 -9.49 0.21
CA PHE A 19 3.30 -8.09 0.64
C PHE A 19 3.43 -7.11 -0.53
N GLU A 20 4.37 -7.35 -1.44
CA GLU A 20 4.62 -6.54 -2.63
C GLU A 20 3.40 -6.52 -3.56
N THR A 21 2.65 -7.62 -3.63
CA THR A 21 1.42 -7.69 -4.42
C THR A 21 0.34 -6.84 -3.79
N LEU A 22 0.15 -6.94 -2.46
CA LEU A 22 -0.79 -6.08 -1.74
C LEU A 22 -0.43 -4.61 -1.88
N LEU A 23 0.86 -4.27 -1.81
CA LEU A 23 1.33 -2.91 -1.95
C LEU A 23 1.01 -2.35 -3.34
N ARG A 24 1.22 -3.12 -4.41
CA ARG A 24 0.85 -2.71 -5.78
C ARG A 24 -0.65 -2.51 -5.94
N TRP A 25 -1.48 -3.39 -5.36
CA TRP A 25 -2.94 -3.22 -5.36
C TRP A 25 -3.38 -1.96 -4.64
N ALA A 26 -2.73 -1.64 -3.51
CA ALA A 26 -3.02 -0.47 -2.70
C ALA A 26 -2.47 0.86 -3.27
N THR A 27 -1.63 0.82 -4.32
CA THR A 27 -1.01 2.01 -4.91
C THR A 27 -1.18 2.05 -6.43
N LEU A 28 -0.26 1.46 -7.19
CA LEU A 28 -0.13 1.62 -8.62
C LEU A 28 -1.34 1.09 -9.38
N ASN A 29 -1.85 -0.09 -9.04
CA ASN A 29 -2.97 -0.66 -9.80
C ASN A 29 -4.27 0.13 -9.60
N GLY A 30 -4.48 0.70 -8.41
CA GLY A 30 -5.57 1.63 -8.17
C GLY A 30 -5.43 2.91 -9.00
N ALA A 31 -4.21 3.46 -9.11
CA ALA A 31 -3.94 4.62 -9.95
C ALA A 31 -4.19 4.32 -11.43
N GLU A 32 -3.67 3.20 -11.95
CA GLU A 32 -3.87 2.76 -13.34
C GLU A 32 -5.35 2.53 -13.67
N ALA A 33 -6.10 1.88 -12.75
CA ALA A 33 -7.52 1.60 -12.96
C ALA A 33 -8.38 2.87 -13.02
N LEU A 34 -7.90 3.97 -12.44
CA LEU A 34 -8.60 5.25 -12.38
C LEU A 34 -8.02 6.31 -13.34
N GLY A 35 -6.91 6.00 -14.03
CA GLY A 35 -6.23 6.93 -14.94
C GLY A 35 -5.42 8.03 -14.25
N TYR A 36 -4.90 7.77 -13.04
CA TYR A 36 -4.10 8.71 -12.24
C TYR A 36 -2.62 8.30 -12.13
N GLU A 37 -2.18 7.29 -12.86
CA GLU A 37 -0.81 6.76 -12.79
C GLU A 37 0.26 7.79 -13.21
N ALA A 38 -0.13 8.84 -13.94
CA ALA A 38 0.74 9.95 -14.28
C ALA A 38 1.07 10.84 -13.06
N GLU A 39 0.18 10.95 -12.08
CA GLU A 39 0.38 11.81 -10.89
C GLU A 39 0.73 11.03 -9.61
N ILE A 40 0.14 9.84 -9.43
CA ILE A 40 0.21 9.05 -8.17
C ILE A 40 0.42 7.54 -8.44
N GLY A 41 0.52 6.77 -7.36
CA GLY A 41 0.60 5.29 -7.41
C GLY A 41 2.02 4.72 -7.36
N SER A 42 3.05 5.53 -7.61
CA SER A 42 4.45 5.12 -7.50
C SER A 42 5.38 6.27 -7.10
N LEU A 43 6.61 5.92 -6.68
CA LEU A 43 7.67 6.88 -6.36
C LEU A 43 8.61 7.02 -7.56
N GLU A 44 8.29 7.97 -8.44
CA GLU A 44 9.02 8.22 -9.69
C GLU A 44 9.25 9.73 -9.88
N THR A 45 10.33 10.10 -10.57
CA THR A 45 10.62 11.50 -10.90
C THR A 45 9.49 12.10 -11.72
N GLY A 46 9.00 13.28 -11.30
CA GLY A 46 7.90 14.00 -11.95
C GLY A 46 6.52 13.74 -11.35
N LYS A 47 6.33 12.67 -10.57
CA LYS A 47 5.08 12.39 -9.85
C LYS A 47 5.02 13.13 -8.51
N THR A 48 3.80 13.36 -8.01
CA THR A 48 3.57 14.00 -6.70
C THR A 48 2.59 13.18 -5.84
N PRO A 49 2.94 11.93 -5.47
CA PRO A 49 2.07 11.10 -4.65
C PRO A 49 2.03 11.61 -3.20
N GLY A 50 0.87 11.44 -2.56
CA GLY A 50 0.81 11.47 -1.10
C GLY A 50 1.58 10.28 -0.51
N LEU A 51 2.30 10.49 0.58
CA LEU A 51 3.11 9.45 1.21
C LEU A 51 2.49 8.94 2.50
N ASN A 52 2.43 7.62 2.62
CA ASN A 52 1.97 6.90 3.80
C ASN A 52 3.12 6.04 4.32
N LEU A 53 3.49 6.24 5.59
CA LEU A 53 4.48 5.44 6.30
C LEU A 53 3.78 4.37 7.13
N LEU A 54 4.21 3.13 6.94
CA LEU A 54 3.80 1.99 7.75
C LEU A 54 4.90 1.65 8.76
N ASN A 55 4.54 1.37 10.01
CA ASN A 55 5.46 0.92 11.07
C ASN A 55 5.81 -0.58 10.93
N LEU A 56 6.28 -1.00 9.76
CA LEU A 56 6.61 -2.40 9.48
C LEU A 56 7.88 -2.86 10.19
N LYS A 57 7.92 -4.15 10.53
CA LYS A 57 9.14 -4.86 10.93
C LYS A 57 9.96 -5.24 9.68
N PRO A 58 11.25 -5.62 9.84
CA PRO A 58 12.12 -5.98 8.71
C PRO A 58 11.65 -7.18 7.87
N ASP A 59 10.68 -7.96 8.34
CA ASP A 59 10.11 -9.10 7.62
C ASP A 59 8.93 -8.74 6.70
N TRP A 60 8.60 -7.44 6.61
CA TRP A 60 7.56 -6.89 5.72
C TRP A 60 6.16 -7.46 5.93
N LYS A 61 5.88 -8.00 7.13
CA LYS A 61 4.57 -8.56 7.46
C LYS A 61 3.64 -7.49 8.03
N LEU A 62 2.38 -7.56 7.59
CA LEU A 62 1.29 -6.81 8.20
C LEU A 62 0.83 -7.52 9.47
N GLU A 63 0.85 -6.79 10.58
CA GLU A 63 0.36 -7.23 11.88
C GLU A 63 -0.88 -6.43 12.27
N ALA A 64 -1.61 -6.89 13.29
CA ALA A 64 -2.75 -6.14 13.83
C ALA A 64 -2.33 -4.73 14.29
N THR A 65 -1.09 -4.60 14.81
CA THR A 65 -0.44 -3.37 15.28
C THR A 65 0.19 -2.54 14.17
N THR A 66 0.11 -2.95 12.90
CA THR A 66 0.58 -2.11 11.81
C THR A 66 -0.34 -0.89 11.69
N GLU A 67 0.24 0.29 11.68
CA GLU A 67 -0.41 1.58 11.61
C GLU A 67 0.12 2.37 10.42
N VAL A 68 -0.71 3.24 9.88
CA VAL A 68 -0.36 4.16 8.81
C VAL A 68 -0.29 5.59 9.33
N ARG A 69 0.76 6.32 8.95
CA ARG A 69 0.90 7.75 9.17
C ARG A 69 1.17 8.46 7.86
N ARG A 70 0.47 9.56 7.57
CA ARG A 70 0.78 10.41 6.42
C ARG A 70 2.05 11.22 6.66
N VAL A 71 2.91 11.30 5.66
CA VAL A 71 4.20 11.99 5.71
C VAL A 71 4.35 12.90 4.47
N GLY A 72 3.46 13.88 4.37
CA GLY A 72 3.32 14.74 3.18
C GLY A 72 1.93 15.32 3.06
#